data_AF-A0A914MJS2-F1
#
_entry.id   AF-A0A914MJS2-F1
#
_cell.length_a   1.000
_cell.length_b   1.000
_cell.length_c   1.000
_cell.angle_alpha   90.00
_cell.angle_beta   90.00
_cell.angle_gamma   90.00
#
_symmetry.space_group_name_H-M   'P 1'
#
loop_
_entity.id
_entity.type
_entity.pdbx_description
1 polymer ?
#
loop_
_entity_poly.entity_id
_entity_poly.type
_entity_poly.pdbx_seq_one_letter_code
_entity_poly.pdbx_strand_id
1 'polypeptide(L)'
;MQGRLMGKRLTGRHFLGLAQKKISISTFVYAVTIEGIAGGGYEISSVDTGYSDCQLCADLNSLHLLPWSEGAVLAISNPHNFVTSEPLFCSPRVILMQQIERLANLKLKGLFASELEFNLFNETYESASQKHWKNLNNHQYMNHHQYSTHHQYMNISASSAIEPFMRSVRNKLEEAGRITQNTRIL
;
A
#
# COMPACT_ATOMS: atom_id res chain seq x y z
N MET A 1 -2.22 6.99 10.89
CA MET A 1 -2.12 7.08 9.41
C MET A 1 -0.70 6.76 8.93
N GLN A 2 -0.33 5.48 8.77
CA GLN A 2 1.05 5.02 8.58
C GLN A 2 1.31 4.41 7.18
N GLY A 3 0.44 4.70 6.20
CA GLY A 3 0.59 4.16 4.84
C GLY A 3 0.37 2.65 4.69
N ARG A 4 -0.10 1.96 5.74
CA ARG A 4 -0.40 0.52 5.71
C ARG A 4 -1.73 0.27 5.00
N LEU A 5 -1.78 -0.76 4.16
CA LEU A 5 -3.03 -1.26 3.59
C LEU A 5 -3.80 -2.03 4.68
N MET A 6 -4.88 -1.43 5.16
CA MET A 6 -5.75 -1.99 6.20
C MET A 6 -7.16 -2.23 5.62
N GLY A 7 -7.77 -3.36 5.95
CA GLY A 7 -9.08 -3.72 5.40
C GLY A 7 -9.57 -5.08 5.86
N LYS A 8 -10.58 -5.62 5.16
CA LYS A 8 -11.13 -6.96 5.40
C LYS A 8 -10.96 -7.83 4.17
N ARG A 9 -10.57 -9.10 4.37
CA ARG A 9 -10.61 -10.12 3.33
C ARG A 9 -11.98 -10.81 3.37
N LEU A 10 -12.69 -10.80 2.26
CA LEU A 10 -14.03 -11.36 2.13
C LEU A 10 -14.04 -12.50 1.10
N THR A 11 -14.97 -13.43 1.26
CA THR A 11 -15.28 -14.39 0.19
C THR A 11 -15.97 -13.66 -0.96
N GLY A 12 -15.81 -14.14 -2.20
CA GLY A 12 -16.44 -13.53 -3.38
C GLY A 12 -17.96 -13.39 -3.25
N ARG A 13 -18.64 -14.43 -2.73
CA ARG A 13 -20.09 -14.39 -2.47
C ARG A 13 -20.49 -13.29 -1.51
N HIS A 14 -19.73 -13.10 -0.43
CA HIS A 14 -20.03 -12.05 0.55
C HIS A 14 -19.70 -10.67 -0.01
N PHE A 15 -18.61 -10.53 -0.77
CA PHE A 15 -18.28 -9.30 -1.46
C PHE A 15 -19.39 -8.88 -2.42
N LEU A 16 -19.91 -9.79 -3.26
CA LEU A 16 -21.03 -9.46 -4.18
C LEU A 16 -22.31 -9.05 -3.44
N GLY A 17 -22.65 -9.73 -2.35
CA GLY A 17 -23.80 -9.36 -1.51
C GLY A 17 -23.61 -8.04 -0.73
N LEU A 18 -22.35 -7.62 -0.54
CA LEU A 18 -21.98 -6.38 0.11
C LEU A 18 -21.47 -5.31 -0.85
N ALA A 19 -21.32 -5.56 -2.15
CA ALA A 19 -20.68 -4.61 -3.06
C ALA A 19 -21.48 -3.30 -3.19
N GLN A 20 -22.79 -3.38 -2.92
CA GLN A 20 -23.70 -2.23 -2.80
C GLN A 20 -23.97 -1.80 -1.35
N LYS A 21 -23.42 -2.52 -0.37
CA LYS A 21 -23.57 -2.26 1.07
C LYS A 21 -22.24 -1.77 1.65
N LYS A 22 -22.30 -1.27 2.87
CA LYS A 22 -21.14 -0.72 3.56
C LYS A 22 -20.49 -1.81 4.42
N ILE A 23 -19.18 -2.01 4.28
CA ILE A 23 -18.41 -2.96 5.10
C ILE A 23 -17.95 -2.21 6.35
N SER A 24 -18.37 -2.63 7.54
CA SER A 24 -17.87 -2.01 8.79
C SER A 24 -16.38 -2.32 9.01
N ILE A 25 -15.62 -1.35 9.49
CA ILE A 25 -14.29 -1.53 10.10
C ILE A 25 -14.13 -0.54 11.27
N SER A 26 -13.47 -0.96 12.34
CA SER A 26 -13.20 -0.08 13.47
C SER A 26 -12.28 1.08 13.07
N THR A 27 -12.59 2.29 13.54
CA THR A 27 -11.75 3.49 13.42
C THR A 27 -10.38 3.34 14.08
N PHE A 28 -10.16 2.29 14.89
CA PHE A 28 -8.86 1.90 15.43
C PHE A 28 -7.75 1.92 14.37
N VAL A 29 -8.04 1.51 13.13
CA VAL A 29 -7.05 1.49 12.03
C VAL A 29 -6.49 2.88 11.68
N TYR A 30 -7.17 3.96 12.09
CA TYR A 30 -6.71 5.34 11.91
C TYR A 30 -5.99 5.90 13.14
N ALA A 31 -6.15 5.27 14.30
CA ALA A 31 -5.71 5.73 15.63
C ALA A 31 -4.60 4.86 16.24
N VAL A 32 -3.90 4.06 15.42
CA VAL A 32 -2.89 3.11 15.87
C VAL A 32 -1.48 3.51 15.40
N THR A 33 -0.43 3.22 16.17
CA THR A 33 0.97 3.38 15.76
C THR A 33 1.41 2.27 14.79
N ILE A 34 2.65 2.35 14.28
CA ILE A 34 3.18 1.30 13.39
C ILE A 34 3.30 -0.06 14.11
N GLU A 35 3.55 -0.04 15.42
CA GLU A 35 3.62 -1.20 16.31
C GLU A 35 2.26 -1.80 16.67
N GLY A 36 1.15 -1.19 16.22
CA GLY A 36 -0.18 -1.69 16.57
C GLY A 36 -0.71 -1.19 17.92
N ILE A 37 -0.08 -0.16 18.50
CA ILE A 37 -0.49 0.40 19.78
C ILE A 37 -1.49 1.53 19.55
N ALA A 38 -2.62 1.51 20.26
CA ALA A 38 -3.55 2.62 20.31
C ALA A 38 -2.85 3.91 20.75
N GLY A 39 -2.84 4.94 19.91
CA GLY A 39 -2.38 6.26 20.31
C GLY A 39 -3.45 7.02 21.09
N GLY A 40 -3.03 7.84 22.04
CA GLY A 40 -3.91 8.81 22.71
C GLY A 40 -4.12 10.07 21.87
N GLY A 41 -5.24 10.77 22.12
CA GLY A 41 -5.43 12.15 21.66
C GLY A 41 -5.88 12.35 20.21
N TYR A 42 -6.28 11.30 19.48
CA TYR A 42 -6.85 11.48 18.13
C TYR A 42 -8.35 11.82 18.19
N GLU A 43 -8.75 12.85 17.44
CA GLU A 43 -10.15 13.29 17.33
C GLU A 43 -11.07 12.20 16.77
N ILE A 44 -10.55 11.35 15.89
CA ILE A 44 -11.31 10.26 15.26
C ILE A 44 -11.78 9.22 16.27
N SER A 45 -10.92 8.84 17.21
CA SER A 45 -11.09 7.78 18.22
C SER A 45 -9.83 7.70 19.09
N SER A 46 -10.00 7.41 20.37
CA SER A 46 -8.89 7.23 21.32
C SER A 46 -9.20 6.10 22.30
N VAL A 47 -8.24 5.81 23.19
CA VAL A 47 -8.48 4.91 24.33
C VAL A 47 -9.64 5.43 25.20
N ASP A 48 -9.76 6.74 25.35
CA ASP A 48 -10.76 7.37 26.21
C ASP A 48 -12.15 7.47 25.55
N THR A 49 -12.21 7.71 24.23
CA THR A 49 -13.48 7.85 23.49
C THR A 49 -13.96 6.54 22.86
N GLY A 50 -13.11 5.50 22.88
CA GLY A 50 -13.36 4.22 22.25
C GLY A 50 -13.17 4.25 20.73
N TYR A 51 -13.31 3.09 20.11
CA TYR A 51 -13.12 2.89 18.67
C TYR A 51 -14.43 2.50 18.01
N SER A 52 -15.16 3.51 17.54
CA SER A 52 -16.40 3.30 16.81
C SER A 52 -16.15 2.60 15.47
N ASP A 53 -17.20 2.07 14.87
CA ASP A 53 -17.11 1.59 13.50
C ASP A 53 -17.15 2.76 12.52
N CYS A 54 -16.50 2.57 11.37
CA CYS A 54 -16.70 3.34 10.16
C CYS A 54 -17.06 2.39 9.01
N GLN A 55 -17.59 2.95 7.95
CA GLN A 55 -18.17 2.23 6.83
C GLN A 55 -17.27 2.34 5.60
N LEU A 56 -16.73 1.21 5.13
CA LEU A 56 -15.99 1.12 3.88
C LEU A 56 -16.96 0.92 2.72
N CYS A 57 -16.98 1.90 1.82
CA CYS A 57 -17.65 1.82 0.52
C CYS A 57 -16.61 1.45 -0.54
N ALA A 58 -16.69 0.24 -1.10
CA ALA A 58 -15.73 -0.20 -2.11
C ALA A 58 -15.86 0.62 -3.40
N ASP A 59 -14.74 1.14 -3.90
CA ASP A 59 -14.68 1.78 -5.22
C ASP A 59 -14.43 0.70 -6.27
N LEU A 60 -15.48 0.29 -6.98
CA LEU A 60 -15.40 -0.77 -7.99
C LEU A 60 -14.52 -0.38 -9.19
N ASN A 61 -14.30 0.91 -9.46
CA ASN A 61 -13.37 1.35 -10.50
C ASN A 61 -11.91 1.14 -10.09
N SER A 62 -11.64 0.92 -8.81
CA SER A 62 -10.30 0.60 -8.29
C SER A 62 -10.00 -0.90 -8.25
N LEU A 63 -10.96 -1.75 -8.65
CA LEU A 63 -10.82 -3.20 -8.60
C LEU A 63 -9.68 -3.65 -9.51
N HIS A 64 -8.75 -4.42 -8.96
CA HIS A 64 -7.68 -5.03 -9.73
C HIS A 64 -7.33 -6.42 -9.17
N LEU A 65 -6.81 -7.28 -10.04
CA LEU A 65 -6.30 -8.59 -9.65
C LEU A 65 -5.08 -8.44 -8.75
N LEU A 66 -4.86 -9.45 -7.90
CA LEU A 66 -3.61 -9.62 -7.17
C LEU A 66 -2.90 -10.88 -7.70
N PRO A 67 -2.07 -10.79 -8.75
CA PRO A 67 -1.43 -11.96 -9.38
C PRO A 67 -0.49 -12.75 -8.45
N TRP A 68 -0.12 -12.19 -7.31
CA TRP A 68 0.63 -12.87 -6.25
C TRP A 68 -0.25 -13.53 -5.18
N SER A 69 -1.57 -13.39 -5.25
CA SER A 69 -2.53 -14.05 -4.36
C SER A 69 -3.62 -14.70 -5.21
N GLU A 70 -3.50 -16.00 -5.41
CA GLU A 70 -4.43 -16.77 -6.22
C GLU A 70 -5.89 -16.55 -5.81
N GLY A 71 -6.75 -16.31 -6.81
CA GLY A 71 -8.18 -16.08 -6.61
C GLY A 71 -8.54 -14.78 -5.87
N ALA A 72 -7.60 -13.83 -5.74
CA ALA A 72 -7.83 -12.59 -5.02
C ALA A 72 -7.88 -11.34 -5.92
N VAL A 73 -8.73 -10.40 -5.52
CA VAL A 73 -8.82 -9.04 -6.05
C VAL A 73 -8.69 -8.04 -4.91
N LEU A 74 -8.20 -6.85 -5.22
CA LEU A 74 -8.17 -5.71 -4.31
C LEU A 74 -9.12 -4.63 -4.81
N ALA A 75 -10.04 -4.20 -3.94
CA ALA A 75 -10.83 -2.99 -4.12
C ALA A 75 -10.44 -1.99 -3.03
N ILE A 76 -10.01 -0.80 -3.45
CA ILE A 76 -9.78 0.31 -2.52
C ILE A 76 -11.13 0.86 -2.10
N SER A 77 -11.27 1.20 -0.82
CA SER A 77 -12.54 1.67 -0.26
C SER A 77 -12.46 3.10 0.24
N ASN A 78 -13.58 3.81 0.13
CA ASN A 78 -13.78 5.14 0.71
C ASN A 78 -14.45 4.98 2.09
N PRO A 79 -13.77 5.33 3.19
CA PRO A 79 -14.34 5.25 4.53
C PRO A 79 -15.33 6.40 4.76
N HIS A 80 -16.44 6.09 5.43
CA HIS A 80 -17.46 7.05 5.86
C HIS A 80 -17.74 6.87 7.34
N ASN A 81 -18.08 7.96 8.02
CA ASN A 81 -18.57 7.92 9.39
C ASN A 81 -19.83 7.04 9.46
N PHE A 82 -19.91 6.16 10.46
CA PHE A 82 -21.01 5.21 10.57
C PHE A 82 -22.36 5.86 10.87
N VAL A 83 -22.37 6.96 11.62
CA VAL A 83 -23.58 7.69 12.04
C VAL A 83 -23.99 8.70 10.98
N THR A 84 -23.08 9.60 10.59
CA THR A 84 -23.41 10.71 9.70
C THR A 84 -23.37 10.32 8.22
N SER A 85 -22.79 9.16 7.89
CA SER A 85 -22.50 8.75 6.50
C SER A 85 -21.58 9.69 5.71
N GLU A 86 -21.03 10.72 6.34
CA GLU A 86 -20.07 11.64 5.72
C GLU A 86 -18.71 10.97 5.47
N PRO A 87 -17.95 11.36 4.44
CA PRO A 87 -16.59 10.87 4.23
C PRO A 87 -15.72 11.06 5.47
N LEU A 88 -14.89 10.06 5.78
CA LEU A 88 -14.00 10.13 6.94
C LEU A 88 -12.85 11.09 6.64
N PHE A 89 -12.87 12.28 7.25
CA PHE A 89 -11.96 13.39 6.95
C PHE A 89 -10.47 13.02 7.10
N CYS A 90 -10.13 12.13 8.04
CA CYS A 90 -8.77 11.71 8.30
C CYS A 90 -8.28 10.62 7.33
N SER A 91 -9.09 10.18 6.37
CA SER A 91 -8.65 9.20 5.38
C SER A 91 -7.72 9.85 4.36
N PRO A 92 -6.49 9.33 4.14
CA PRO A 92 -5.59 9.84 3.10
C PRO A 92 -6.23 9.86 1.71
N ARG A 93 -7.09 8.88 1.42
CA ARG A 93 -7.82 8.81 0.14
C ARG A 93 -8.86 9.91 0.02
N VAL A 94 -9.62 10.19 1.09
CA VAL A 94 -10.61 11.28 1.10
C VAL A 94 -9.91 12.62 0.93
N ILE A 95 -8.79 12.83 1.64
CA ILE A 95 -7.96 14.04 1.49
C ILE A 95 -7.49 14.21 0.04
N LEU A 96 -6.98 13.15 -0.59
CA LEU A 96 -6.58 13.18 -2.00
C LEU A 96 -7.74 13.49 -2.94
N MET A 97 -8.91 12.87 -2.74
CA MET A 97 -10.10 13.13 -3.54
C MET A 97 -10.53 14.60 -3.47
N GLN A 98 -10.50 15.20 -2.28
CA GLN A 98 -10.78 16.64 -2.10
C GLN A 98 -9.77 17.51 -2.85
N GLN A 99 -8.48 17.14 -2.88
CA GLN A 99 -7.49 17.90 -3.68
C GLN A 99 -7.74 17.77 -5.19
N ILE A 100 -8.14 16.59 -5.66
CA ILE A 100 -8.50 16.37 -7.07
C ILE A 100 -9.71 17.22 -7.45
N GLU A 101 -10.73 17.29 -6.59
CA GLU A 101 -11.91 18.13 -6.81
C GLU A 101 -11.54 19.63 -6.86
N ARG A 102 -10.67 20.09 -5.95
CA ARG A 102 -10.15 21.47 -5.98
C ARG A 102 -9.44 21.80 -7.29
N LEU A 103 -8.63 20.88 -7.82
CA LEU A 103 -7.98 21.06 -9.12
C LEU A 103 -9.01 21.13 -10.26
N ALA A 104 -10.02 20.25 -10.24
CA ALA A 104 -11.07 20.23 -11.24
C ALA A 104 -11.88 21.53 -11.29
N ASN A 105 -12.18 22.13 -10.13
CA ASN A 105 -12.86 23.43 -10.02
C ASN A 105 -12.05 24.58 -10.64
N LEU A 106 -10.73 24.44 -10.70
CA LEU A 106 -9.82 25.36 -11.39
C LEU A 106 -9.58 24.98 -12.86
N LYS A 107 -10.29 23.95 -13.38
CA LYS A 107 -10.09 23.37 -14.72
C LYS A 107 -8.67 22.81 -14.92
N LEU A 108 -8.04 22.35 -13.85
CA LEU A 108 -6.72 21.72 -13.85
C LEU A 108 -6.83 20.22 -13.63
N LYS A 109 -5.86 19.47 -14.14
CA LYS A 109 -5.71 18.03 -13.90
C LYS A 109 -4.31 17.73 -13.40
N GLY A 110 -4.21 17.08 -12.24
CA GLY A 110 -2.95 16.54 -11.73
C GLY A 110 -2.64 15.20 -12.42
N LEU A 111 -1.42 15.06 -12.94
CA LEU A 111 -0.90 13.81 -13.47
C LEU A 111 0.36 13.45 -12.67
N PHE A 112 0.39 12.26 -12.10
CA PHE A 112 1.47 11.81 -11.22
C PHE A 112 1.87 10.39 -11.59
N ALA A 113 3.17 10.12 -11.48
CA ALA A 113 3.76 8.80 -11.52
C ALA A 113 4.70 8.68 -10.32
N SER A 114 4.79 7.49 -9.74
CA SER A 114 5.70 7.21 -8.62
C SER A 114 6.89 6.40 -9.10
N GLU A 115 8.09 6.79 -8.69
CA GLU A 115 9.26 5.92 -8.69
C GLU A 115 9.37 5.27 -7.31
N LEU A 116 9.36 3.93 -7.27
CA LEU A 116 9.42 3.16 -6.04
C LEU A 116 10.78 2.49 -5.91
N GLU A 117 11.55 2.94 -4.92
CA GLU A 117 12.86 2.41 -4.60
C GLU A 117 12.74 1.44 -3.42
N PHE A 118 13.46 0.32 -3.47
CA PHE A 118 13.43 -0.68 -2.41
C PHE A 118 14.77 -1.42 -2.30
N ASN A 119 15.04 -1.96 -1.12
CA ASN A 119 16.18 -2.82 -0.87
C ASN A 119 15.76 -4.29 -0.94
N LEU A 120 16.61 -5.13 -1.55
CA LEU A 120 16.40 -6.57 -1.62
C LEU A 120 17.36 -7.29 -0.67
N PHE A 121 16.79 -8.01 0.28
CA PHE A 121 17.53 -8.81 1.25
C PHE A 121 17.31 -10.30 1.01
N ASN A 122 18.36 -11.09 1.22
CA ASN A 122 18.29 -12.55 1.28
C ASN A 122 17.88 -12.98 2.70
N GLU A 123 16.69 -12.54 3.11
CA GLU A 123 16.12 -12.79 4.43
C GLU A 123 14.67 -13.23 4.30
N THR A 124 14.23 -14.10 5.22
CA THR A 124 12.79 -14.25 5.48
C THR A 124 12.35 -13.14 6.44
N TYR A 125 11.05 -12.81 6.45
CA TYR A 125 10.49 -11.88 7.44
C TYR A 125 10.80 -12.32 8.88
N GLU A 126 10.73 -13.62 9.16
CA GLU A 126 11.04 -14.17 10.48
C GLU A 126 12.51 -13.97 10.85
N SER A 127 13.45 -14.29 9.94
CA SER A 127 14.89 -14.08 10.20
C SER A 127 15.23 -12.61 10.39
N ALA A 128 14.66 -11.73 9.57
CA ALA A 128 14.84 -10.29 9.71
C ALA A 128 14.30 -9.77 11.05
N SER A 129 13.14 -10.26 11.50
CA SER A 129 12.58 -9.93 12.81
C SER A 129 13.45 -10.43 13.97
N GLN A 130 13.98 -11.66 13.89
CA GLN A 130 14.90 -12.21 14.90
C GLN A 130 16.19 -11.39 15.01
N LYS A 131 16.64 -10.79 13.90
CA LYS A 131 17.78 -9.86 13.86
C LYS A 131 17.42 -8.42 14.24
N HIS A 132 16.18 -8.16 14.66
CA HIS A 132 15.67 -6.82 14.93
C HIS A 132 15.90 -5.85 13.76
N TRP A 133 15.77 -6.35 12.53
CA TRP A 133 15.95 -5.59 11.27
C TRP A 133 17.37 -5.02 11.10
N LYS A 134 18.37 -5.58 11.78
CA LYS A 134 19.78 -5.18 11.71
C LYS A 134 20.61 -6.29 11.08
N ASN A 135 21.77 -5.91 10.51
CA ASN A 135 22.73 -6.86 9.94
C ASN A 135 22.07 -7.86 8.97
N LEU A 136 21.17 -7.35 8.12
CA LEU A 136 20.46 -8.14 7.13
C LEU A 136 21.42 -8.50 5.99
N ASN A 137 21.33 -9.74 5.53
CA ASN A 137 22.06 -10.20 4.37
C ASN A 137 21.45 -9.54 3.14
N ASN A 138 22.18 -8.61 2.51
CA ASN A 138 21.78 -8.07 1.21
C ASN A 138 21.79 -9.20 0.17
N HIS A 139 21.00 -9.03 -0.90
CA HIS A 139 21.10 -9.91 -2.06
C HIS A 139 22.57 -9.97 -2.52
N GLN A 140 23.07 -11.17 -2.84
CA GLN A 140 24.51 -11.46 -3.01
C GLN A 140 25.25 -10.51 -3.96
N TYR A 141 24.56 -9.93 -4.94
CA TYR A 141 25.12 -8.99 -5.91
C TYR A 141 25.15 -7.52 -5.44
N MET A 142 24.56 -7.21 -4.28
CA MET A 142 24.61 -5.93 -3.57
C MET A 142 25.65 -5.91 -2.44
N ASN A 143 26.40 -7.01 -2.23
CA ASN A 143 27.44 -7.10 -1.20
C ASN A 143 28.76 -6.40 -1.56
N HIS A 144 28.84 -5.72 -2.71
CA HIS A 144 30.04 -4.99 -3.10
C HIS A 144 30.08 -3.59 -2.48
N HIS A 145 30.47 -3.51 -1.21
CA HIS A 145 31.00 -2.30 -0.56
C HIS A 145 32.31 -1.76 -1.18
N GLN A 146 32.68 -2.21 -2.40
CA GLN A 146 33.97 -1.89 -3.03
C GLN A 146 33.86 -1.09 -4.33
N TYR A 147 32.65 -0.82 -4.82
CA TYR A 147 32.45 0.10 -5.94
C TYR A 147 31.51 1.19 -5.47
N SER A 148 31.81 2.44 -5.81
CA SER A 148 30.91 3.55 -5.52
C SER A 148 29.51 3.17 -5.98
N THR A 149 28.50 3.47 -5.17
CA THR A 149 27.08 3.27 -5.49
C THR A 149 26.75 3.79 -6.90
N HIS A 150 27.49 4.83 -7.33
CA HIS A 150 27.51 5.43 -8.68
C HIS A 150 27.83 4.51 -9.85
N HIS A 151 28.56 3.42 -9.66
CA HIS A 151 29.00 2.55 -10.76
C HIS A 151 28.06 1.35 -11.02
N GLN A 152 27.09 1.09 -10.12
CA GLN A 152 26.13 -0.03 -10.25
C GLN A 152 24.85 0.38 -10.99
N TYR A 153 24.50 1.67 -11.01
CA TYR A 153 23.28 2.24 -11.60
C TYR A 153 23.02 1.92 -13.08
N MET A 154 24.09 1.70 -13.85
CA MET A 154 24.01 1.34 -15.28
C MET A 154 24.75 0.03 -15.58
N ASN A 155 25.07 -0.74 -14.55
CA ASN A 155 25.73 -2.02 -14.74
C ASN A 155 24.66 -3.07 -15.11
N ILE A 156 24.60 -3.37 -16.41
CA ILE A 156 23.71 -4.40 -16.97
C ILE A 156 23.94 -5.74 -16.28
N SER A 157 25.18 -6.08 -15.90
CA SER A 157 25.49 -7.33 -15.20
C SER A 157 24.87 -7.38 -13.80
N ALA A 158 24.90 -6.26 -13.06
CA ALA A 158 24.24 -6.18 -11.75
C ALA A 158 22.71 -6.28 -11.88
N SER A 159 22.13 -5.58 -12.86
CA SER A 159 20.69 -5.67 -13.16
C SER A 159 20.28 -7.08 -13.62
N SER A 160 21.10 -7.73 -14.44
CA SER A 160 20.88 -9.10 -14.93
C SER A 160 20.90 -10.13 -13.80
N ALA A 161 21.67 -9.89 -12.75
CA ALA A 161 21.81 -10.82 -11.64
C ALA A 161 20.54 -10.92 -10.76
N ILE A 162 19.72 -9.87 -10.71
CA ILE A 162 18.42 -9.87 -10.01
C ILE A 162 17.22 -9.96 -10.97
N GLU A 163 17.49 -10.09 -12.27
CA GLU A 163 16.47 -10.02 -13.31
C GLU A 163 15.34 -11.05 -13.16
N PRO A 164 15.55 -12.29 -12.68
CA PRO A 164 14.42 -13.19 -12.41
C PRO A 164 13.38 -12.58 -11.44
N PHE A 165 13.83 -11.86 -10.41
CA PHE A 165 12.96 -11.15 -9.49
C PHE A 165 12.34 -9.93 -10.16
N MET A 166 13.14 -9.05 -10.77
CA MET A 166 12.64 -7.81 -11.39
C MET A 166 11.66 -8.09 -12.52
N ARG A 167 11.90 -9.10 -13.36
CA ARG A 167 10.96 -9.58 -14.38
C ARG A 167 9.65 -10.06 -13.78
N SER A 168 9.70 -10.82 -12.69
CA SER A 168 8.49 -11.26 -11.98
C SER A 168 7.68 -10.06 -11.47
N VAL A 169 8.33 -9.07 -10.87
CA VAL A 169 7.69 -7.82 -10.42
C VAL A 169 7.01 -7.10 -11.58
N ARG A 170 7.74 -6.86 -12.69
CA ARG A 170 7.19 -6.18 -13.87
C ARG A 170 5.99 -6.91 -14.45
N ASN A 171 6.10 -8.21 -14.68
CA ASN A 171 5.02 -9.00 -15.26
C ASN A 171 3.78 -9.01 -14.35
N LYS A 172 3.96 -9.17 -13.03
CA LYS A 172 2.85 -9.15 -12.08
C LYS A 172 2.20 -7.78 -11.93
N LEU A 173 2.95 -6.70 -12.09
CA LEU A 173 2.38 -5.35 -12.10
C LEU A 173 1.50 -5.14 -13.35
N GLU A 174 1.99 -5.55 -14.52
CA GLU A 174 1.21 -5.51 -15.77
C GLU A 174 -0.04 -6.39 -15.69
N GLU A 175 0.06 -7.62 -15.17
CA GLU A 175 -1.08 -8.51 -14.92
C GLU A 175 -2.09 -7.91 -13.92
N ALA A 176 -1.63 -7.08 -12.97
CA ALA A 176 -2.47 -6.32 -12.05
C ALA A 176 -3.04 -5.03 -12.68
N GLY A 177 -2.80 -4.77 -13.97
CA GLY A 177 -3.27 -3.58 -14.69
C GLY A 177 -2.49 -2.31 -14.37
N ARG A 178 -1.24 -2.42 -13.92
CA ARG A 178 -0.34 -1.28 -13.65
C ARG A 178 0.68 -1.15 -14.77
N ILE A 179 0.70 0.02 -15.40
CA ILE A 179 1.67 0.35 -16.44
C ILE A 179 3.04 0.54 -15.79
N THR A 180 4.00 -0.28 -16.20
CA THR A 180 5.39 -0.25 -15.72
C THR A 180 6.32 0.13 -16.85
N GLN A 181 6.95 1.31 -16.76
CA GLN A 181 7.83 1.79 -17.83
C GLN A 181 9.21 1.13 -17.81
N ASN A 182 9.85 1.04 -16.65
CA ASN A 182 11.16 0.44 -16.48
C ASN A 182 11.41 -0.02 -15.04
N THR A 183 12.51 -0.74 -14.84
CA THR A 183 13.07 -1.06 -13.53
C THR A 183 14.58 -0.89 -13.58
N ARG A 184 15.17 -0.32 -12.52
CA ARG A 184 16.61 -0.08 -12.40
C ARG A 184 17.07 -0.35 -10.97
N ILE A 185 18.34 -0.69 -10.80
CA ILE A 185 18.99 -0.78 -9.48
C ILE A 185 19.48 0.61 -9.09
N LEU A 186 19.32 0.96 -7.82
CA LEU A 186 19.85 2.18 -7.20
C LEU A 186 20.88 1.88 -6.10
#